data_AF-A0A4Q3AH40-F1
#
_entry.id   AF-A0A4Q3AH40-F1
#
_cell.length_a   1.000
_cell.length_b   1.000
_cell.length_c   1.000
_cell.angle_alpha   90.00
_cell.angle_beta   90.00
_cell.angle_gamma   90.00
#
_symmetry.space_group_name_H-M   'P 1'
#
loop_
_entity.id
_entity.type
_entity.pdbx_description
1 polymer ?
#
loop_
_entity_poly.entity_id
_entity_poly.type
_entity_poly.pdbx_seq_one_letter_code
_entity_poly.pdbx_strand_id
1 'polypeptide(L)'
;HDPPLWLAILAGIGLGLLAGLTGTGGGIFLSPLLLFLAWSAPKPASGVVAVFILANSAAGLAGNLASVGSLPPELPLYAVAVLAGGLIGTTLGIKLPQKWILRALGLVLLVASAKLFGVY
;
A
#
# COMPACT_ATOMS: atom_id res chain seq x y z
N HIS A 1 -9.17 8.02 -17.19
CA HIS A 1 -9.45 9.47 -17.17
C HIS A 1 -8.79 10.03 -15.93
N ASP A 2 -7.87 10.98 -16.11
CA ASP A 2 -7.14 11.51 -14.97
C ASP A 2 -8.08 12.39 -14.12
N PRO A 3 -8.09 12.22 -12.79
CA PRO A 3 -8.89 13.06 -11.92
C PRO A 3 -8.43 14.51 -11.97
N PRO A 4 -9.33 15.45 -11.64
CA PRO A 4 -8.88 16.81 -11.36
C PRO A 4 -7.95 16.80 -10.15
N LEU A 5 -6.84 17.54 -10.25
CA LEU A 5 -5.72 17.50 -9.29
C LEU A 5 -6.15 17.67 -7.82
N TRP A 6 -7.10 18.58 -7.57
CA TRP A 6 -7.61 18.84 -6.22
C TRP A 6 -8.28 17.61 -5.60
N LEU A 7 -9.01 16.83 -6.39
CA LEU A 7 -9.69 15.62 -5.93
C LEU A 7 -8.68 14.52 -5.63
N ALA A 8 -7.65 14.38 -6.46
CA ALA A 8 -6.56 13.44 -6.24
C ALA A 8 -5.78 13.75 -4.95
N ILE A 9 -5.53 15.04 -4.68
CA ILE A 9 -4.87 15.50 -3.45
C ILE A 9 -5.74 15.21 -2.23
N LEU A 10 -7.02 15.59 -2.25
CA LEU A 10 -7.94 15.34 -1.13
C LEU A 10 -8.10 13.85 -0.84
N ALA A 11 -8.25 13.03 -1.89
CA ALA A 11 -8.30 11.58 -1.76
C ALA A 11 -6.99 11.03 -1.19
N GLY A 12 -5.84 11.49 -1.69
CA GLY A 12 -4.53 11.08 -1.19
C GLY A 12 -4.32 11.41 0.29
N ILE A 13 -4.71 12.60 0.74
CA ILE A 13 -4.65 13.01 2.14
C ILE A 13 -5.56 12.13 3.00
N GLY A 14 -6.84 11.99 2.62
CA GLY A 14 -7.80 11.20 3.39
C GLY A 14 -7.39 9.73 3.49
N LEU A 15 -6.97 9.13 2.37
CA LEU A 15 -6.48 7.76 2.35
C LEU A 15 -5.17 7.59 3.14
N GLY A 16 -4.27 8.57 3.10
CA GLY A 16 -3.01 8.54 3.85
C GLY A 16 -3.25 8.59 5.36
N LEU A 17 -4.19 9.43 5.81
CA LEU A 17 -4.59 9.47 7.21
C LEU A 17 -5.21 8.15 7.66
N LEU A 18 -6.15 7.59 6.89
CA LEU A 18 -6.76 6.30 7.18
C LEU A 18 -5.73 5.16 7.19
N ALA A 19 -4.80 5.18 6.24
CA ALA A 19 -3.69 4.23 6.16
C ALA A 19 -2.79 4.27 7.39
N GLY A 20 -2.45 5.48 7.84
CA GLY A 20 -1.65 5.70 9.04
C GLY A 20 -2.37 5.23 10.30
N LEU A 21 -3.65 5.59 10.47
CA LEU A 21 -4.47 5.20 11.62
C LEU A 21 -4.69 3.69 11.71
N THR A 22 -4.84 3.02 10.56
CA THR A 22 -5.06 1.56 10.49
C THR A 22 -3.76 0.76 10.51
N GLY A 23 -2.59 1.41 10.35
CA GLY A 23 -1.30 0.73 10.24
C GLY A 23 -1.14 -0.14 8.99
N THR A 24 -2.01 0.03 7.98
CA THR A 24 -2.07 -0.85 6.80
C THR A 24 -1.18 -0.41 5.64
N GLY A 25 -0.52 0.76 5.73
CA GLY A 25 0.34 1.29 4.68
C GLY A 25 -0.41 1.82 3.43
N GLY A 26 -1.74 1.79 3.42
CA GLY A 26 -2.58 2.59 2.51
C GLY A 26 -2.78 2.08 1.09
N GLY A 27 -1.93 1.18 0.61
CA GLY A 27 -2.07 0.58 -0.71
C GLY A 27 -3.35 -0.24 -0.90
N ILE A 28 -3.90 -0.79 0.19
CA ILE A 28 -5.17 -1.52 0.23
C ILE A 28 -6.34 -0.61 -0.17
N PHE A 29 -6.30 0.68 0.17
CA PHE A 29 -7.35 1.63 -0.19
C PHE A 29 -7.09 2.32 -1.53
N LEU A 30 -5.83 2.68 -1.80
CA LEU A 30 -5.49 3.43 -3.00
C LEU A 30 -5.62 2.61 -4.29
N SER A 31 -5.25 1.31 -4.26
CA SER A 31 -5.36 0.42 -5.42
C SER A 31 -6.79 0.28 -5.96
N PRO A 32 -7.81 -0.08 -5.14
CA PRO A 32 -9.18 -0.15 -5.62
C PRO A 32 -9.73 1.23 -6.02
N LEU A 33 -9.34 2.31 -5.36
CA LEU A 33 -9.76 3.66 -5.76
C LEU A 33 -9.29 4.00 -7.18
N LEU A 34 -8.01 3.78 -7.48
CA LEU A 34 -7.45 4.04 -8.81
C LEU A 34 -8.08 3.18 -9.90
N LEU A 35 -8.41 1.92 -9.58
CA LEU A 35 -8.97 0.96 -10.53
C LEU A 35 -10.48 1.15 -10.74
N PHE A 36 -11.26 1.30 -9.67
CA PHE A 36 -12.71 1.46 -9.75
C PHE A 36 -13.12 2.80 -10.35
N LEU A 37 -12.35 3.85 -10.11
CA LEU A 37 -12.58 5.16 -10.73
C LEU A 37 -11.97 5.27 -12.14
N ALA A 38 -11.33 4.20 -12.65
CA ALA A 38 -10.65 4.18 -13.94
C ALA A 38 -9.64 5.35 -14.11
N TRP A 39 -9.00 5.74 -13.01
CA TRP A 39 -7.97 6.79 -12.97
C TRP A 39 -6.62 6.26 -13.44
N SER A 40 -6.38 4.95 -13.35
CA SER A 40 -5.14 4.36 -13.81
C SER A 40 -5.32 2.89 -14.22
N ALA A 41 -4.54 2.44 -15.19
CA ALA A 41 -4.46 1.01 -15.51
C ALA A 41 -3.72 0.25 -14.39
N PRO A 42 -3.93 -1.07 -14.24
CA PRO A 42 -3.35 -1.83 -13.11
C PRO A 42 -1.83 -1.75 -12.97
N LYS A 43 -1.10 -1.71 -14.09
CA LYS A 43 0.36 -1.61 -14.07
C LYS A 43 0.82 -0.23 -13.55
N PRO A 44 0.44 0.92 -14.15
CA PRO A 44 0.79 2.23 -13.60
C PRO A 44 0.26 2.46 -12.17
N ALA A 45 -0.94 1.98 -11.85
CA ALA A 45 -1.51 2.07 -10.51
C ALA A 45 -0.60 1.42 -9.44
N SER A 46 -0.02 0.25 -9.74
CA SER A 46 0.91 -0.41 -8.80
C SER A 46 2.15 0.42 -8.47
N GLY A 47 2.67 1.20 -9.44
CA GLY A 47 3.80 2.09 -9.21
C GLY A 47 3.45 3.26 -8.29
N VAL A 48 2.32 3.91 -8.54
CA VAL A 48 1.81 5.00 -7.68
C VAL A 48 1.56 4.50 -6.26
N VAL A 49 0.94 3.33 -6.14
CA VAL A 49 0.66 2.68 -4.84
C VAL A 49 1.96 2.35 -4.10
N ALA A 50 3.00 1.86 -4.78
CA ALA A 50 4.27 1.55 -4.13
C ALA A 50 4.93 2.81 -3.52
N VAL A 51 4.94 3.93 -4.25
CA VAL A 51 5.45 5.21 -3.75
C VAL A 51 4.61 5.72 -2.58
N PHE A 52 3.28 5.56 -2.66
CA PHE A 52 2.37 5.95 -1.59
C PHE A 52 2.59 5.13 -0.32
N ILE A 53 2.76 3.80 -0.43
CA ILE A 53 3.09 2.93 0.70
C ILE A 53 4.42 3.38 1.32
N LEU A 54 5.45 3.60 0.50
CA LEU A 54 6.76 4.03 0.97
C LEU A 54 6.69 5.35 1.75
N ALA A 55 5.97 6.35 1.23
CA ALA A 55 5.79 7.63 1.89
C ALA A 55 5.08 7.49 3.25
N ASN A 56 4.01 6.69 3.31
CA ASN A 56 3.28 6.44 4.56
C ASN A 56 4.12 5.64 5.56
N SER A 57 4.88 4.64 5.11
CA SER A 57 5.79 3.88 5.98
C SER A 57 6.91 4.75 6.53
N ALA A 58 7.51 5.63 5.71
CA ALA A 58 8.52 6.57 6.17
C ALA A 58 7.96 7.56 7.19
N ALA A 59 6.77 8.12 6.94
CA ALA A 59 6.09 8.99 7.89
C ALA A 59 5.74 8.27 9.20
N GLY A 60 5.24 7.03 9.11
CA GLY A 60 4.93 6.19 10.27
C GLY A 60 6.17 5.84 11.09
N LEU A 61 7.28 5.50 10.44
CA LEU A 61 8.56 5.22 11.10
C LEU A 61 9.13 6.46 11.78
N ALA A 62 9.10 7.63 11.11
CA ALA A 62 9.52 8.90 11.67
C ALA A 62 8.66 9.29 12.89
N GLY A 63 7.34 9.11 12.80
CA GLY A 63 6.42 9.35 13.91
C GLY A 63 6.66 8.39 15.08
N ASN A 64 6.94 7.11 14.81
CA ASN A 64 7.26 6.13 15.84
C ASN A 64 8.57 6.48 16.57
N LEU A 65 9.61 6.86 15.82
CA LEU A 65 10.88 7.31 16.40
C LEU A 65 10.69 8.57 17.26
N ALA A 66 9.88 9.53 16.80
CA ALA A 66 9.57 10.74 17.57
C ALA A 66 8.75 10.47 18.84
N SER A 67 7.87 9.45 18.82
CA SER A 67 6.98 9.16 19.95
C SER A 67 7.57 8.19 20.98
N VAL A 68 8.28 7.16 20.54
CA VAL A 68 8.75 6.04 21.39
C VAL A 68 10.27 6.10 21.60
N GLY A 69 10.99 6.89 20.80
CA GLY A 69 12.44 7.12 20.95
C GLY A 69 13.33 5.91 20.69
N SER A 70 12.75 4.76 20.36
CA SER A 70 13.47 3.51 20.14
C SER A 70 12.81 2.73 19.00
N LEU A 71 13.64 2.08 18.20
CA LEU A 71 13.20 1.19 17.13
C LEU A 71 13.22 -0.25 17.65
N PRO A 72 12.25 -1.09 17.22
CA PRO A 72 12.23 -2.49 17.59
C PRO A 72 13.50 -3.19 17.10
N PRO A 73 14.12 -4.08 17.92
CA PRO A 73 15.32 -4.81 17.52
C PRO A 73 15.08 -5.75 16.32
N GLU A 74 13.83 -6.06 16.01
CA GLU A 74 13.42 -6.84 14.84
C GLU A 74 13.40 -6.03 13.54
N LEU A 75 13.64 -4.71 13.57
CA LEU A 75 13.60 -3.85 12.39
C LEU A 75 14.49 -4.33 11.23
N PRO A 76 15.71 -4.84 11.45
CA PRO A 76 16.52 -5.42 10.38
C PRO A 76 15.85 -6.64 9.72
N LEU A 77 15.17 -7.47 10.50
CA LEU A 77 14.43 -8.63 9.99
C LEU A 77 13.25 -8.18 9.12
N TYR A 78 12.50 -7.17 9.57
CA TYR A 78 11.42 -6.58 8.76
C TYR A 78 11.95 -5.93 7.48
N ALA A 79 13.10 -5.24 7.54
CA ALA A 79 13.72 -4.65 6.37
C ALA A 79 14.10 -5.72 5.33
N VAL A 80 14.72 -6.83 5.77
CA VAL A 80 15.05 -7.95 4.88
C VAL A 80 13.79 -8.57 4.29
N ALA A 81 12.75 -8.80 5.10
CA ALA A 81 11.48 -9.36 4.63
C ALA A 81 10.80 -8.45 3.59
N VAL A 82 10.79 -7.13 3.81
CA VAL A 82 10.23 -6.14 2.88
C VAL A 82 11.04 -6.08 1.59
N LEU A 83 12.38 -6.10 1.66
CA LEU A 83 13.24 -6.09 0.47
C LEU A 83 13.08 -7.36 -0.35
N ALA A 84 13.09 -8.54 0.30
CA ALA A 84 12.90 -9.82 -0.37
C ALA A 84 11.50 -9.90 -1.01
N GLY A 85 10.45 -9.54 -0.26
CA GLY A 85 9.08 -9.49 -0.76
C GLY A 85 8.91 -8.50 -1.91
N GLY A 86 9.54 -7.33 -1.84
CA GLY A 86 9.52 -6.32 -2.90
C GLY A 86 10.21 -6.78 -4.18
N LEU A 87 11.37 -7.42 -4.08
CA LEU A 87 12.10 -7.98 -5.23
C LEU A 87 11.32 -9.12 -5.90
N ILE A 88 10.81 -10.06 -5.10
CA ILE A 88 10.00 -11.19 -5.60
C ILE A 88 8.69 -10.66 -6.22
N GLY A 89 8.01 -9.75 -5.53
CA GLY A 89 6.76 -9.16 -6.01
C GLY A 89 6.94 -8.37 -7.31
N THR A 90 8.01 -7.58 -7.42
CA THR A 90 8.31 -6.79 -8.63
C THR A 90 8.64 -7.69 -9.80
N THR A 91 9.50 -8.70 -9.60
CA THR A 91 9.87 -9.64 -10.67
C THR A 91 8.68 -10.44 -11.17
N LEU A 92 7.80 -10.90 -10.27
CA LEU A 92 6.55 -11.57 -10.63
C LEU A 92 5.55 -10.61 -11.30
N GLY A 93 5.40 -9.39 -10.79
CA GLY A 93 4.48 -8.38 -11.35
C GLY A 93 4.81 -7.96 -12.78
N ILE A 94 6.10 -7.98 -13.15
CA ILE A 94 6.54 -7.72 -14.53
C ILE A 94 6.24 -8.91 -15.46
N LYS A 95 6.42 -10.15 -14.98
CA LYS A 95 6.30 -11.38 -15.79
C LYS A 95 4.88 -11.91 -15.91
N LEU A 96 4.03 -11.70 -14.90
CA LEU A 96 2.69 -12.27 -14.85
C LEU A 96 1.69 -11.45 -15.68
N PRO A 97 0.72 -12.11 -16.34
CA PRO A 97 -0.35 -11.41 -17.04
C PRO A 97 -1.29 -10.72 -16.05
N GLN A 98 -1.92 -9.63 -16.50
CA GLN A 98 -2.78 -8.75 -15.70
C GLN A 98 -3.86 -9.49 -14.89
N LYS A 99 -4.40 -10.60 -15.42
CA LYS A 99 -5.37 -11.44 -14.71
C LYS A 99 -4.87 -11.94 -13.34
N TRP A 100 -3.58 -12.30 -13.24
CA TRP A 100 -3.00 -12.79 -11.99
C TRP A 100 -2.74 -11.65 -11.01
N ILE A 101 -2.37 -10.47 -11.50
CA ILE A 101 -2.20 -9.27 -10.68
C ILE A 101 -3.54 -8.88 -10.03
N LEU A 102 -4.64 -8.90 -10.80
CA LEU A 102 -5.98 -8.62 -10.28
C LEU A 102 -6.46 -9.67 -9.27
N ARG A 103 -6.15 -10.97 -9.49
CA ARG A 103 -6.45 -12.04 -8.53
C ARG A 103 -5.66 -11.86 -7.22
N ALA A 104 -4.37 -11.52 -7.32
CA ALA A 104 -3.54 -11.25 -6.16
C ALA A 104 -4.06 -10.04 -5.38
N LEU A 105 -4.42 -8.95 -6.06
CA LEU A 105 -5.07 -7.80 -5.44
C LEU A 105 -6.37 -8.20 -4.73
N GLY A 106 -7.24 -8.96 -5.40
CA GLY A 106 -8.48 -9.45 -4.80
C GLY A 106 -8.25 -10.29 -3.55
N LEU A 107 -7.25 -11.17 -3.57
CA LEU A 107 -6.88 -11.99 -2.41
C LEU A 107 -6.37 -11.12 -1.24
N VAL A 108 -5.51 -10.14 -1.52
CA VAL A 108 -5.02 -9.21 -0.50
C VAL A 108 -6.16 -8.40 0.10
N LEU A 109 -7.11 -7.93 -0.72
CA LEU A 109 -8.30 -7.22 -0.24
C LEU A 109 -9.18 -8.11 0.65
N LEU A 110 -9.40 -9.38 0.28
CA LEU A 110 -10.15 -10.32 1.12
C LEU A 110 -9.50 -10.55 2.48
N VAL A 111 -8.17 -10.74 2.50
CA VAL A 111 -7.41 -10.89 3.75
C VAL A 111 -7.48 -9.62 4.59
N ALA A 112 -7.34 -8.45 3.98
CA ALA A 112 -7.44 -7.16 4.67
C ALA A 112 -8.85 -6.93 5.25
N SER A 113 -9.90 -7.24 4.48
CA SER A 113 -11.28 -7.18 4.95
C SER A 113 -11.49 -8.11 6.14
N ALA A 114 -11.03 -9.37 6.07
CA ALA A 114 -11.14 -10.32 7.17
C ALA A 114 -10.46 -9.81 8.46
N LYS A 115 -9.25 -9.23 8.32
CA LYS A 115 -8.55 -8.59 9.45
C LYS A 115 -9.36 -7.45 10.07
N LEU A 116 -9.96 -6.59 9.24
CA LEU A 116 -10.75 -5.45 9.73
C LEU A 116 -12.02 -5.89 10.47
N PHE A 117 -12.65 -6.99 10.05
CA PHE A 117 -13.82 -7.56 10.72
C PHE A 117 -13.50 -8.32 12.02
N GLY A 118 -12.23 -8.33 12.46
CA GLY A 118 -11.83 -8.97 13.72
C GLY A 118 -11.75 -10.49 13.64
N VAL A 119 -11.59 -11.04 12.43
CA VAL A 119 -11.35 -12.49 12.27
C VAL A 119 -9.97 -12.89 12.80
N TYR A 120 -9.05 -11.94 13.05
CA TYR A 120 -7.82 -12.08 13.85
C TYR A 120 -7.38 -10.71 14.39
#